data_AF-A0A3B8JBA9-F1
#
_entry.id   AF-A0A3B8JBA9-F1
#
_cell.length_a   1.000
_cell.length_b   1.000
_cell.length_c   1.000
_cell.angle_alpha   90.00
_cell.angle_beta   90.00
_cell.angle_gamma   90.00
#
_symmetry.space_group_name_H-M   'P 1'
#
loop_
_entity.id
_entity.type
_entity.pdbx_description
1 polymer ?
#
loop_
_entity_poly.entity_id
_entity_poly.type
_entity_poly.pdbx_seq_one_letter_code
_entity_poly.pdbx_strand_id
1 'polypeptide(L)'
;MTEIGIPVIIVSGLGLLFGIVLSYASKKFEVKPDENIEKIRELLPGANCGACGFTGCDQYAEAVAGGAGINLCPVGGSDLIEKIADIMGKEAADCEKYIARVMCKGTWNNVSIKYDYDGIIDCRAAAEMAGGPSSCIYGCEGMGSCKK
;
A
#
# COMPACT_ATOMS: atom_id res chain seq x y z
N MET A 1 -49.17 -15.84 25.79
CA MET A 1 -48.98 -15.09 24.52
C MET A 1 -48.57 -13.65 24.73
N THR A 2 -49.03 -12.97 25.78
CA THR A 2 -48.66 -11.58 26.12
C THR A 2 -47.22 -11.40 26.59
N GLU A 3 -46.65 -12.37 27.34
CA GLU A 3 -45.27 -12.33 27.86
C GLU A 3 -44.18 -12.19 26.78
N ILE A 4 -44.42 -12.70 25.57
CA ILE A 4 -43.49 -12.64 24.43
C ILE A 4 -43.91 -11.56 23.43
N GLY A 5 -45.22 -11.33 23.27
CA GLY A 5 -45.75 -10.36 22.30
C GLY A 5 -45.32 -8.92 22.60
N ILE A 6 -45.29 -8.52 23.86
CA ILE A 6 -44.90 -7.15 24.26
C ILE A 6 -43.43 -6.87 23.91
N PRO A 7 -42.44 -7.70 24.30
CA PRO A 7 -41.05 -7.53 23.87
C PRO A 7 -40.87 -7.48 22.36
N VAL A 8 -41.55 -8.36 21.62
CA VAL A 8 -41.44 -8.41 20.14
C VAL A 8 -41.93 -7.12 19.50
N ILE A 9 -43.05 -6.57 19.96
CA ILE A 9 -43.61 -5.31 19.44
C ILE A 9 -42.66 -4.14 19.75
N ILE A 10 -42.11 -4.08 20.97
CA ILE A 10 -41.21 -2.99 21.37
C ILE A 10 -39.93 -3.01 20.54
N VAL A 11 -39.28 -4.18 20.41
CA VAL A 11 -38.03 -4.31 19.64
C VAL A 11 -38.29 -4.04 18.15
N SER A 12 -39.38 -4.54 17.59
CA SER A 12 -39.73 -4.31 16.19
C SER A 12 -40.05 -2.84 15.91
N GLY A 13 -40.78 -2.19 16.82
CA GLY A 13 -41.12 -0.77 16.71
C GLY A 13 -39.90 0.14 16.81
N LEU A 14 -39.00 -0.12 17.76
CA LEU A 14 -37.74 0.59 17.88
C LEU A 14 -36.84 0.36 16.66
N GLY A 15 -36.73 -0.88 16.18
CA GLY A 15 -35.96 -1.19 14.97
C GLY A 15 -36.46 -0.45 13.74
N LEU A 16 -37.79 -0.40 13.55
CA LEU A 16 -38.41 0.34 12.45
C LEU A 16 -38.16 1.85 12.59
N LEU A 17 -38.33 2.40 13.79
CA LEU A 17 -38.10 3.82 14.08
C LEU A 17 -36.64 4.21 13.77
N PHE A 18 -35.67 3.49 14.35
CA PHE A 18 -34.26 3.77 14.14
C PHE A 18 -33.85 3.54 12.68
N GLY A 19 -34.37 2.51 12.02
CA GLY A 19 -34.13 2.25 10.60
C GLY A 19 -34.57 3.40 9.70
N ILE A 20 -35.79 3.94 9.93
CA ILE A 20 -36.31 5.09 9.18
C ILE A 20 -35.45 6.33 9.44
N VAL A 21 -35.11 6.61 10.70
CA VAL A 21 -34.29 7.77 11.07
C VAL A 21 -32.90 7.69 10.45
N LEU A 22 -32.22 6.55 10.55
CA LEU A 22 -30.90 6.34 9.95
C LEU A 22 -30.94 6.42 8.42
N SER A 23 -31.97 5.86 7.78
CA SER A 23 -32.14 5.93 6.32
C SER A 23 -32.34 7.38 5.84
N TYR A 24 -33.16 8.16 6.55
CA TYR A 24 -33.35 9.57 6.26
C TYR A 24 -32.07 10.38 6.49
N ALA A 25 -31.38 10.14 7.62
CA ALA A 25 -30.12 10.82 7.93
C ALA A 25 -29.04 10.51 6.88
N SER A 26 -28.88 9.24 6.48
CA SER A 26 -27.89 8.84 5.47
C SER A 26 -28.10 9.54 4.13
N LYS A 27 -29.35 9.71 3.68
CA LYS A 27 -29.65 10.44 2.44
C LYS A 27 -29.54 11.96 2.59
N LYS A 28 -29.93 12.49 3.75
CA LYS A 28 -29.95 13.95 3.98
C LYS A 28 -28.56 14.53 4.20
N PHE A 29 -27.67 13.77 4.81
CA PHE A 29 -26.30 14.15 5.15
C PHE A 29 -25.26 13.47 4.24
N GLU A 30 -25.67 13.02 3.05
CA GLU A 30 -24.75 12.47 2.05
C GLU A 30 -23.75 13.55 1.62
N VAL A 31 -22.49 13.36 2.00
CA VAL A 31 -21.38 14.20 1.53
C VAL A 31 -21.00 13.68 0.16
N LYS A 32 -21.11 14.52 -0.87
CA LYS A 32 -20.65 14.14 -2.22
C LYS A 32 -19.14 13.86 -2.15
N PRO A 33 -18.69 12.65 -2.51
CA PRO A 33 -17.25 12.40 -2.62
C PRO A 33 -16.69 13.33 -3.69
N ASP A 34 -15.53 13.92 -3.41
CA ASP A 34 -14.79 14.67 -4.43
C ASP A 34 -14.33 13.67 -5.48
N GLU A 35 -14.86 13.79 -6.70
CA GLU A 35 -14.55 12.87 -7.80
C GLU A 35 -13.04 12.73 -8.05
N ASN A 36 -12.24 13.74 -7.70
CA ASN A 36 -10.80 13.68 -7.85
C ASN A 36 -10.16 12.70 -6.87
N ILE A 37 -10.68 12.59 -5.65
CA ILE A 37 -10.17 11.66 -4.64
C ILE A 37 -10.34 10.23 -5.14
N GLU A 38 -11.52 9.88 -5.67
CA GLU A 38 -11.79 8.56 -6.23
C GLU A 38 -10.88 8.26 -7.43
N LYS A 39 -10.77 9.19 -8.39
CA LYS A 39 -9.90 9.04 -9.56
C LYS A 39 -8.43 8.86 -9.19
N ILE A 40 -7.92 9.65 -8.25
CA ILE A 40 -6.54 9.53 -7.77
C ILE A 40 -6.37 8.19 -7.03
N ARG A 41 -7.34 7.80 -6.21
CA ARG A 41 -7.27 6.56 -5.43
C ARG A 41 -7.23 5.30 -6.30
N GLU A 42 -7.93 5.31 -7.43
CA GLU A 42 -7.90 4.22 -8.41
C GLU A 42 -6.55 4.08 -9.12
N LEU A 43 -5.84 5.20 -9.31
CA LEU A 43 -4.50 5.19 -9.89
C LEU A 43 -3.43 4.69 -8.90
N LEU A 44 -3.65 4.88 -7.60
CA LEU A 44 -2.68 4.51 -6.58
C LEU A 44 -2.48 2.98 -6.49
N PRO A 45 -1.26 2.50 -6.18
CA PRO A 45 -0.97 1.06 -6.09
C PRO A 45 -1.75 0.27 -5.02
N GLY A 46 -2.49 0.93 -4.12
CA GLY A 46 -3.25 0.29 -3.04
C GLY A 46 -2.40 -0.41 -1.97
N ALA A 47 -1.07 -0.21 -1.97
CA ALA A 47 -0.15 -0.93 -1.10
C ALA A 47 -0.21 -0.49 0.38
N ASN A 48 -0.74 0.71 0.68
CA ASN A 48 -0.87 1.25 2.05
C ASN A 48 0.43 1.19 2.89
N CYS A 49 1.58 1.37 2.24
CA CYS A 49 2.90 1.17 2.85
C CYS A 49 3.41 2.34 3.70
N GLY A 50 2.75 3.50 3.65
CA GLY A 50 3.15 4.70 4.38
C GLY A 50 4.42 5.41 3.87
N ALA A 51 5.04 4.93 2.79
CA ALA A 51 6.30 5.49 2.28
C ALA A 51 6.17 6.93 1.75
N CYS A 52 4.95 7.38 1.45
CA CYS A 52 4.63 8.76 1.05
C CYS A 52 4.42 9.71 2.24
N GLY A 53 4.49 9.23 3.48
CA GLY A 53 4.23 10.02 4.69
C GLY A 53 2.77 10.08 5.14
N PHE A 54 1.87 9.40 4.42
CA PHE A 54 0.44 9.28 4.77
C PHE A 54 0.11 7.87 5.26
N THR A 55 -0.91 7.71 6.09
CA THR A 55 -1.29 6.42 6.71
C THR A 55 -1.78 5.38 5.71
N GLY A 56 -2.19 5.79 4.50
CA GLY A 56 -2.66 4.90 3.45
C GLY A 56 -2.84 5.61 2.11
N CYS A 57 -3.16 4.83 1.08
CA CYS A 57 -3.43 5.34 -0.27
C CYS A 57 -4.67 6.25 -0.29
N ASP A 58 -5.71 5.93 0.50
CA ASP A 58 -6.91 6.77 0.61
C ASP A 58 -6.57 8.15 1.16
N GLN A 59 -5.83 8.20 2.28
CA GLN A 59 -5.41 9.47 2.87
C GLN A 59 -4.47 10.25 1.95
N TYR A 60 -3.61 9.56 1.17
CA TYR A 60 -2.79 10.24 0.20
C TYR A 60 -3.62 10.83 -0.94
N ALA A 61 -4.63 10.12 -1.45
CA ALA A 61 -5.53 10.65 -2.47
C ALA A 61 -6.31 11.89 -1.98
N GLU A 62 -6.82 11.85 -0.75
CA GLU A 62 -7.44 13.00 -0.08
C GLU A 62 -6.48 14.18 0.05
N ALA A 63 -5.25 13.92 0.48
CA ALA A 63 -4.24 14.96 0.64
C ALA A 63 -3.87 15.59 -0.70
N VAL A 64 -3.74 14.80 -1.77
CA VAL A 64 -3.45 15.29 -3.11
C VAL A 64 -4.60 16.17 -3.62
N ALA A 65 -5.85 15.74 -3.48
CA ALA A 65 -7.01 16.58 -3.79
C ALA A 65 -7.03 17.88 -2.97
N GLY A 66 -6.59 17.82 -1.70
CA GLY A 66 -6.39 18.98 -0.82
C GLY A 66 -5.16 19.84 -1.10
N GLY A 67 -4.36 19.53 -2.13
CA GLY A 67 -3.22 20.32 -2.57
C GLY A 67 -1.83 19.82 -2.17
N ALA A 68 -1.72 18.61 -1.61
CA ALA A 68 -0.43 17.97 -1.37
C ALA A 68 0.33 17.66 -2.67
N GLY A 69 1.62 17.32 -2.54
CA GLY A 69 2.47 16.96 -3.68
C GLY A 69 2.00 15.69 -4.38
N ILE A 70 1.96 15.73 -5.71
CA ILE A 70 1.55 14.60 -6.58
C ILE A 70 2.65 13.53 -6.76
N ASN A 71 3.89 13.84 -6.37
CA ASN A 71 5.10 13.04 -6.56
C ASN A 71 5.60 12.33 -5.29
N LEU A 72 4.74 12.18 -4.28
CA LEU A 72 5.14 11.62 -2.99
C LEU A 72 5.03 10.09 -2.94
N CYS A 73 4.39 9.44 -3.91
CA CYS A 73 4.30 7.97 -3.94
C CYS A 73 5.55 7.35 -4.59
N PRO A 74 6.49 6.75 -3.81
CA PRO A 74 7.71 6.19 -4.38
C PRO A 74 7.46 4.89 -5.18
N VAL A 75 6.31 4.24 -4.95
CA VAL A 75 5.93 2.97 -5.59
C VAL A 75 5.34 3.21 -6.98
N GLY A 76 4.58 4.30 -7.17
CA GLY A 76 3.88 4.57 -8.42
C GLY A 76 4.75 5.15 -9.54
N GLY A 77 5.87 5.77 -9.20
CA GLY A 77 6.82 6.30 -10.18
C GLY A 77 6.26 7.42 -11.06
N SER A 78 6.93 7.68 -12.19
CA SER A 78 6.59 8.75 -13.14
C SER A 78 5.20 8.60 -13.74
N ASP A 79 4.83 7.37 -14.14
CA ASP A 79 3.56 7.10 -14.82
C ASP A 79 2.35 7.42 -13.95
N LEU A 80 2.47 7.25 -12.63
CA LEU A 80 1.43 7.65 -11.68
C LEU A 80 1.32 9.17 -11.61
N ILE A 81 2.47 9.85 -11.55
CA ILE A 81 2.54 11.31 -11.40
C ILE A 81 1.92 12.01 -12.59
N GLU A 82 2.19 11.55 -13.82
CA GLU A 82 1.59 12.08 -15.04
C GLU A 82 0.07 11.97 -15.02
N LYS A 83 -0.47 10.80 -14.66
CA LYS A 83 -1.93 10.60 -14.61
C LYS A 83 -2.61 11.42 -13.51
N ILE A 84 -1.95 11.58 -12.36
CA ILE A 84 -2.46 12.45 -11.29
C ILE A 84 -2.38 13.93 -11.72
N ALA A 85 -1.32 14.34 -12.41
CA ALA A 85 -1.15 15.68 -12.95
C ALA A 85 -2.28 16.03 -13.94
N ASP A 86 -2.64 15.11 -14.83
CA ASP A 86 -3.76 15.24 -15.76
C ASP A 86 -5.10 15.44 -15.04
N ILE A 87 -5.37 14.66 -13.99
CA ILE A 87 -6.59 14.80 -13.17
C ILE A 87 -6.63 16.16 -12.47
N MET A 88 -5.49 16.58 -11.91
CA MET A 88 -5.39 17.83 -11.15
C MET A 88 -5.23 19.08 -12.02
N GLY A 89 -5.02 18.94 -13.33
CA GLY A 89 -4.70 20.05 -14.23
C GLY A 89 -3.40 20.77 -13.88
N LYS A 90 -2.40 20.04 -13.36
CA LYS A 90 -1.08 20.56 -12.96
C LYS A 90 0.01 20.04 -13.91
N GLU A 91 1.17 20.69 -13.93
CA GLU A 91 2.34 20.13 -14.60
C GLU A 91 2.88 18.93 -13.81
N ALA A 92 3.37 17.91 -14.52
CA ALA A 92 3.97 16.73 -13.90
C ALA A 92 5.22 17.15 -13.11
N ALA A 93 5.22 16.83 -11.81
CA ALA A 93 6.36 17.08 -10.93
C ALA A 93 7.45 16.03 -11.14
N ASP A 94 8.70 16.39 -10.81
CA ASP A 94 9.82 15.46 -10.93
C ASP A 94 9.65 14.25 -10.00
N CYS A 95 10.03 13.07 -10.50
CA CYS A 95 9.90 11.79 -9.82
C CYS A 95 11.28 11.34 -9.35
N GLU A 96 11.61 11.59 -8.09
CA GLU A 96 12.81 10.99 -7.50
C GLU A 96 12.58 9.50 -7.28
N LYS A 97 13.29 8.67 -8.06
CA LYS A 97 13.24 7.22 -7.91
C LYS A 97 14.01 6.78 -6.67
N TYR A 98 13.29 6.48 -5.60
CA TYR A 98 13.86 5.84 -4.43
C TYR A 98 14.14 4.36 -4.71
N ILE A 99 15.41 3.97 -4.63
CA ILE A 99 15.82 2.56 -4.72
C ILE A 99 16.22 2.12 -3.31
N ALA A 100 15.62 1.04 -2.84
CA ALA A 100 16.02 0.42 -1.59
C ALA A 100 17.49 -0.02 -1.70
N ARG A 101 18.38 0.70 -1.04
CA ARG A 101 19.80 0.34 -0.93
C ARG A 101 20.03 -0.26 0.44
N VAL A 102 20.42 -1.54 0.47
CA VAL A 102 20.92 -2.15 1.69
C VAL A 102 22.25 -1.49 2.01
N MET A 103 22.30 -0.72 3.12
CA MET A 103 23.51 0.00 3.56
C MET A 103 24.58 -0.96 4.10
N CYS A 104 24.24 -2.23 4.32
CA CYS A 104 25.23 -3.24 4.67
C CYS A 104 26.11 -3.54 3.44
N LYS A 105 27.43 -3.56 3.62
CA LYS A 105 28.38 -4.02 2.59
C LYS A 105 28.39 -5.54 2.44
N GLY A 106 27.35 -6.24 2.93
CA GLY A 106 27.28 -7.70 2.99
C GLY A 106 27.17 -8.32 1.61
N THR A 107 28.23 -8.26 0.82
CA THR A 107 28.41 -9.02 -0.41
C THR A 107 29.26 -10.25 -0.09
N TRP A 108 29.20 -11.28 -0.94
CA TRP A 108 30.06 -12.46 -0.83
C TRP A 108 31.57 -12.16 -0.70
N ASN A 109 32.04 -10.99 -1.15
CA ASN A 109 33.42 -10.53 -0.98
C ASN A 109 33.74 -9.95 0.41
N ASN A 110 32.73 -9.59 1.21
CA ASN A 110 32.88 -8.82 2.44
C ASN A 110 32.27 -9.56 3.65
N VAL A 111 32.05 -10.87 3.51
CA VAL A 111 31.53 -11.78 4.52
C VAL A 111 32.34 -13.07 4.48
N SER A 112 32.44 -13.76 5.61
CA SER A 112 33.04 -15.10 5.63
C SER A 112 32.14 -16.10 4.91
N ILE A 113 32.73 -17.13 4.30
CA ILE A 113 31.99 -18.19 3.60
C ILE A 113 31.83 -19.38 4.55
N LYS A 114 30.59 -19.87 4.73
CA LYS A 114 30.26 -21.01 5.59
C LYS A 114 30.69 -22.34 4.96
N TYR A 115 30.49 -22.46 3.65
CA TYR A 115 30.74 -23.66 2.87
C TYR A 115 30.91 -23.29 1.39
N ASP A 116 31.62 -24.12 0.62
CA ASP A 116 31.76 -23.94 -0.82
C ASP A 116 30.52 -24.49 -1.53
N TYR A 117 29.88 -23.66 -2.37
CA TYR A 117 28.64 -24.00 -3.07
C TYR A 117 28.96 -24.43 -4.49
N ASP A 118 28.77 -25.73 -4.77
CA ASP A 118 28.85 -26.29 -6.12
C ASP A 118 27.46 -26.75 -6.56
N GLY A 119 26.70 -25.85 -7.16
CA GLY A 119 25.32 -26.06 -7.55
C GLY A 119 24.84 -25.09 -8.64
N ILE A 120 23.53 -24.90 -8.74
CA ILE A 120 22.94 -24.01 -9.74
C ILE A 120 23.34 -22.56 -9.42
N ILE A 121 23.92 -21.84 -10.40
CA ILE A 121 24.34 -20.44 -10.24
C ILE A 121 23.10 -19.53 -10.20
N ASP A 122 22.43 -19.51 -9.05
CA ASP A 122 21.27 -18.72 -8.70
C ASP A 122 21.21 -18.50 -7.18
N CYS A 123 21.01 -17.25 -6.74
CA CYS A 123 20.98 -16.90 -5.32
C CYS A 123 19.80 -17.56 -4.57
N ARG A 124 18.65 -17.82 -5.22
CA ARG A 124 17.52 -18.47 -4.56
C ARG A 124 17.82 -19.95 -4.33
N ALA A 125 18.37 -20.63 -5.35
CA ALA A 125 18.81 -22.02 -5.23
C ALA A 125 19.90 -22.19 -4.16
N ALA A 126 20.87 -21.27 -4.10
CA ALA A 126 21.89 -21.28 -3.05
C ALA A 126 21.32 -20.99 -1.65
N ALA A 127 20.34 -20.08 -1.54
CA ALA A 127 19.71 -19.73 -0.27
C ALA A 127 18.93 -20.89 0.37
N GLU A 128 18.40 -21.83 -0.41
CA GLU A 128 17.72 -23.03 0.13
C GLU A 128 18.66 -23.90 0.98
N MET A 129 19.97 -23.89 0.66
CA MET A 129 20.97 -24.62 1.43
C MET A 129 21.51 -23.74 2.56
N ALA A 130 20.98 -23.93 3.77
CA ALA A 130 21.46 -23.25 4.99
C ALA A 130 21.52 -21.71 4.91
N GLY A 131 20.60 -21.11 4.14
CA GLY A 131 20.51 -19.66 3.97
C GLY A 131 21.64 -19.05 3.12
N GLY A 132 22.24 -19.84 2.23
CA GLY A 132 23.31 -19.40 1.34
C GLY A 132 24.73 -19.71 1.86
N PRO A 133 25.72 -19.78 0.95
CA PRO A 133 27.11 -20.01 1.29
C PRO A 133 27.73 -18.87 2.11
N SER A 134 27.21 -17.64 1.98
CA SER A 134 27.69 -16.53 2.78
C SER A 134 27.29 -16.64 4.26
N SER A 135 28.13 -16.14 5.17
CA SER A 135 27.85 -16.15 6.62
C SER A 135 26.69 -15.24 7.03
N CYS A 136 26.44 -14.19 6.24
CA CYS A 136 25.36 -13.25 6.47
C CYS A 136 24.14 -13.61 5.62
N ILE A 137 23.11 -14.17 6.24
CA ILE A 137 21.84 -14.54 5.57
C ILE A 137 21.11 -13.38 4.88
N TYR A 138 21.44 -12.14 5.24
CA TYR A 138 20.87 -10.92 4.65
C TYR A 138 21.77 -10.30 3.58
N GLY A 139 22.90 -10.95 3.27
CA GLY A 139 23.88 -10.48 2.30
C GLY A 139 23.52 -10.85 0.86
N CYS A 140 24.17 -10.17 -0.09
CA CYS A 140 24.17 -10.54 -1.50
C CYS A 140 25.14 -11.72 -1.73
N GLU A 141 24.59 -12.86 -2.15
CA GLU A 141 25.35 -14.06 -2.54
C GLU A 141 26.12 -13.89 -3.86
N GLY A 142 25.79 -12.88 -4.67
CA GLY A 142 26.53 -12.56 -5.90
C GLY A 142 26.20 -13.42 -7.13
N MET A 143 25.27 -14.38 -7.04
CA MET A 143 24.91 -15.27 -8.16
C MET A 143 23.88 -14.68 -9.14
N GLY A 144 23.30 -13.51 -8.83
CA GLY A 144 22.62 -12.66 -9.83
C GLY A 144 21.12 -12.86 -10.05
N SER A 145 20.37 -13.49 -9.13
CA SER A 145 18.90 -13.69 -9.28
C SER A 145 18.07 -12.42 -9.40
N CYS A 146 18.62 -11.25 -9.03
CA CYS A 146 17.93 -9.97 -9.18
C CYS A 146 18.07 -9.34 -10.58
N LYS A 147 18.89 -9.93 -11.45
CA LYS A 147 19.19 -9.41 -12.80
C LYS A 147 18.78 -10.38 -13.92
N LYS A 148 18.57 -11.66 -13.60
CA LYS A 148 18.11 -12.69 -14.54
C LYS A 148 16.61 -12.91 -14.40
#